data_AF-A0A814DIW2-F1
#
_entry.id   AF-A0A814DIW2-F1
#
_cell.length_a   1.000
_cell.length_b   1.000
_cell.length_c   1.000
_cell.angle_alpha   90.00
_cell.angle_beta   90.00
_cell.angle_gamma   90.00
#
_symmetry.space_group_name_H-M   'P 1'
#
loop_
_entity.id
_entity.type
_entity.pdbx_description
1 polymer ?
#
loop_
_entity_poly.entity_id
_entity_poly.type
_entity_poly.pdbx_seq_one_letter_code
_entity_poly.pdbx_strand_id
1 'polypeptide(L)'
;MLFQNIFVIFTMITLFLFSSIGNGQAISQVNVTSSSICYEMVYPPDDNPIWSQGLDMNLDMVQLCADVVAYKLRWSTTLDSDWYVTGINDINPILHPEYGLRRMWSYFQTHYHTCVICKSNKYKINSNDTKC
;
A
#
# COMPACT_ATOMS: atom_id res chain seq x y z
N MET A 1 -30.23 -6.16 -73.91
CA MET A 1 -29.46 -7.25 -73.28
C MET A 1 -28.14 -6.68 -72.81
N LEU A 2 -27.75 -7.02 -71.57
CA LEU A 2 -26.43 -6.83 -70.97
C LEU A 2 -26.00 -5.38 -70.66
N PHE A 3 -26.52 -4.79 -69.58
CA PHE A 3 -25.70 -4.00 -68.63
C PHE A 3 -26.44 -3.87 -67.27
N GLN A 4 -26.99 -5.00 -66.79
CA GLN A 4 -27.76 -5.08 -65.54
C GLN A 4 -27.04 -5.94 -64.46
N ASN A 5 -25.70 -6.05 -64.53
CA ASN A 5 -24.93 -7.03 -63.75
C ASN A 5 -23.68 -6.48 -63.03
N ILE A 6 -23.59 -5.18 -62.74
CA ILE A 6 -22.42 -4.59 -62.01
C ILE A 6 -22.89 -3.68 -60.86
N PHE A 7 -23.91 -4.10 -60.10
CA PHE A 7 -24.29 -3.38 -58.87
C PHE A 7 -24.74 -4.28 -57.72
N VAL A 8 -24.32 -5.56 -57.74
CA VAL A 8 -24.56 -6.52 -56.64
C VAL A 8 -23.25 -6.96 -55.95
N ILE A 9 -22.09 -6.55 -56.48
CA ILE A 9 -20.79 -6.92 -55.89
C ILE A 9 -20.34 -5.91 -54.80
N PHE A 10 -20.93 -4.72 -54.74
CA PHE A 10 -20.56 -3.71 -53.74
C PHE A 10 -21.29 -3.82 -52.39
N THR A 11 -22.24 -4.74 -52.24
CA THR A 11 -22.98 -4.99 -50.99
C THR A 11 -22.47 -6.20 -50.19
N MET A 12 -21.35 -6.82 -50.59
CA MET A 12 -20.83 -8.05 -49.97
C MET A 12 -19.35 -7.94 -49.52
N ILE A 13 -18.77 -6.73 -49.43
CA ILE A 13 -17.37 -6.50 -48.99
C ILE A 13 -17.27 -5.30 -48.02
N THR A 14 -18.24 -5.15 -47.12
CA THR A 14 -18.09 -4.34 -45.90
C THR A 14 -18.64 -5.09 -44.68
N LEU A 15 -18.69 -6.41 -44.78
CA LEU A 15 -19.13 -7.33 -43.74
C LEU A 15 -17.99 -8.27 -43.36
N PHE A 16 -16.77 -7.74 -43.26
CA PHE A 16 -15.63 -8.44 -42.69
C PHE A 16 -14.74 -7.46 -41.94
N LEU A 17 -14.56 -7.75 -40.65
CA LEU A 17 -13.48 -7.29 -39.78
C LEU A 17 -13.64 -5.94 -39.06
N PHE A 18 -14.65 -5.83 -38.19
CA PHE A 18 -14.44 -5.27 -36.85
C PHE A 18 -15.32 -5.99 -35.82
N SER A 19 -15.18 -7.31 -35.74
CA SER A 19 -15.48 -8.04 -34.52
C SER A 19 -14.25 -7.98 -33.60
N SER A 20 -13.92 -6.78 -33.11
CA SER A 20 -13.10 -6.66 -31.92
C SER A 20 -13.98 -7.02 -30.73
N ILE A 21 -14.12 -8.32 -30.50
CA ILE A 21 -14.45 -8.88 -29.20
C ILE A 21 -13.25 -8.51 -28.32
N GLY A 22 -13.28 -7.30 -27.76
CA GLY A 22 -12.46 -6.97 -26.62
C GLY A 22 -12.90 -7.93 -25.52
N ASN A 23 -12.01 -8.85 -25.17
CA ASN A 23 -12.14 -9.67 -23.98
C ASN A 23 -12.52 -8.74 -22.83
N GLY A 24 -13.80 -8.74 -22.44
CA GLY A 24 -14.22 -8.22 -21.16
C GLY A 24 -13.38 -8.96 -20.15
N GLN A 25 -12.41 -8.27 -19.57
CA GLN A 25 -11.65 -8.81 -18.46
C GLN A 25 -12.68 -9.32 -17.47
N ALA A 26 -12.54 -10.58 -17.07
CA ALA A 26 -13.27 -11.10 -15.93
C ALA A 26 -13.03 -10.09 -14.80
N ILE A 27 -14.06 -9.28 -14.50
CA ILE A 27 -14.09 -8.47 -13.31
C ILE A 27 -14.17 -9.52 -12.22
N SER A 28 -13.01 -9.89 -11.69
CA SER A 28 -12.95 -10.51 -10.39
C SER A 28 -13.66 -9.50 -9.50
N GLN A 29 -14.89 -9.81 -9.10
CA GLN A 29 -15.52 -9.12 -7.99
C GLN A 29 -14.63 -9.44 -6.80
N VAL A 30 -13.59 -8.63 -6.60
CA VAL A 30 -12.91 -8.50 -5.33
C VAL A 30 -14.02 -8.03 -4.42
N ASN A 31 -14.56 -8.98 -3.67
CA ASN A 31 -15.54 -8.73 -2.64
C ASN A 31 -14.78 -7.96 -1.55
N VAL A 32 -14.70 -6.63 -1.70
CA VAL A 32 -14.08 -5.73 -0.72
C VAL A 32 -15.06 -5.58 0.45
N THR A 33 -15.26 -6.67 1.19
CA THR A 33 -15.85 -6.65 2.53
C THR A 33 -14.76 -6.73 3.59
N SER A 34 -13.52 -6.36 3.27
CA SER A 34 -12.49 -6.09 4.26
C SER A 34 -12.55 -4.62 4.65
N SER A 35 -13.53 -4.25 5.47
CA SER A 35 -13.42 -3.02 6.25
C SER A 35 -12.20 -3.17 7.15
N SER A 36 -11.06 -2.59 6.78
CA SER A 36 -9.91 -2.51 7.67
C SER A 36 -10.29 -1.62 8.83
N ILE A 37 -10.52 -2.22 10.00
CA ILE A 37 -10.70 -1.45 11.23
C ILE A 37 -9.32 -0.93 11.61
N CYS A 38 -9.21 0.39 11.66
CA CYS A 38 -8.01 1.08 12.08
C CYS A 38 -8.24 1.76 13.43
N TYR A 39 -7.22 1.82 14.26
CA TYR A 39 -7.27 2.46 15.57
C TYR A 39 -5.98 3.22 15.84
N GLU A 40 -6.09 4.25 16.67
CA GLU A 40 -4.94 5.02 17.12
C GLU A 40 -4.38 4.38 18.41
N MET A 41 -3.06 4.21 18.47
CA MET A 41 -2.36 3.71 19.65
C MET A 41 -1.12 4.55 19.95
N VAL A 42 -0.86 4.74 21.23
CA VAL A 42 0.34 5.43 21.72
C VAL A 42 1.32 4.39 22.24
N TYR A 43 2.56 4.47 21.79
CA TYR A 43 3.63 3.57 22.15
C TYR A 43 4.76 4.33 22.87
N PRO A 44 5.40 3.70 23.87
CA PRO A 44 6.69 4.16 24.36
C PRO A 44 7.78 3.96 23.30
N PRO A 45 9.00 4.50 23.52
CA PRO A 45 10.17 4.07 22.77
C PRO A 45 10.31 2.55 22.80
N ASP A 46 10.58 1.93 21.65
CA ASP A 46 10.73 0.46 21.55
C ASP A 46 12.16 -0.01 21.87
N ASP A 47 13.14 0.90 21.92
CA ASP A 47 14.57 0.60 22.10
C ASP A 47 15.18 -0.40 21.08
N ASN A 48 14.39 -0.87 20.11
CA ASN A 48 14.79 -1.83 19.10
C ASN A 48 15.53 -1.13 17.94
N PRO A 49 16.81 -1.45 17.69
CA PRO A 49 17.60 -0.81 16.64
C PRO A 49 17.10 -1.13 15.22
N ILE A 50 16.21 -2.10 15.06
CA ILE A 50 15.65 -2.44 13.75
C ILE A 50 14.88 -1.26 13.12
N TRP A 51 14.29 -0.39 13.93
CA TRP A 51 13.60 0.83 13.45
C TRP A 51 14.52 1.79 12.72
N SER A 52 15.81 1.81 13.09
CA SER A 52 16.80 2.67 12.45
C SER A 52 17.18 2.20 11.04
N GLN A 53 16.71 1.03 10.59
CA GLN A 53 17.12 0.40 9.34
C GLN A 53 16.27 0.86 8.15
N GLY A 54 16.87 1.73 7.33
CA GLY A 54 16.52 1.90 5.92
C GLY A 54 15.07 2.32 5.62
N LEU A 55 14.62 1.93 4.42
CA LEU A 55 13.35 2.32 3.80
C LEU A 55 12.34 1.16 3.70
N ASP A 56 12.55 0.07 4.44
CA ASP A 56 11.66 -1.10 4.44
C ASP A 56 10.21 -0.65 4.67
N MET A 57 9.25 -1.28 4.01
CA MET A 57 7.82 -0.96 4.15
C MET A 57 7.07 -1.99 4.96
N ASN A 58 7.72 -3.09 5.33
CA ASN A 58 7.09 -4.22 6.03
C ASN A 58 7.59 -4.35 7.47
N LEU A 59 8.41 -3.39 7.93
CA LEU A 59 9.02 -3.47 9.25
C LEU A 59 7.97 -3.41 10.38
N ASP A 60 6.95 -2.59 10.19
CA ASP A 60 5.77 -2.52 11.03
C ASP A 60 5.03 -3.86 11.12
N MET A 61 4.88 -4.59 10.02
CA MET A 61 4.31 -5.93 10.04
C MET A 61 5.17 -6.89 10.87
N VAL A 62 6.50 -6.80 10.75
CA VAL A 62 7.42 -7.67 11.49
C VAL A 62 7.46 -7.33 12.99
N GLN A 63 7.35 -6.06 13.37
CA GLN A 63 7.46 -5.62 14.76
C GLN A 63 6.12 -5.54 15.50
N LEU A 64 5.07 -5.08 14.82
CA LEU A 64 3.76 -4.75 15.39
C LEU A 64 2.64 -5.67 14.89
N CYS A 65 2.93 -6.56 13.93
CA CYS A 65 1.94 -7.48 13.36
C CYS A 65 0.72 -6.77 12.78
N ALA A 66 0.94 -5.56 12.27
CA ALA A 66 -0.11 -4.72 11.73
C ALA A 66 0.46 -3.67 10.78
N ASP A 67 -0.42 -3.09 9.96
CA ASP A 67 -0.06 -2.05 9.01
C ASP A 67 -0.13 -0.68 9.69
N VAL A 68 1.01 0.01 9.85
CA VAL A 68 1.08 1.41 10.30
C VAL A 68 0.85 2.29 9.07
N VAL A 69 -0.33 2.92 8.99
CA VAL A 69 -0.69 3.77 7.85
C VAL A 69 -0.27 5.23 8.03
N ALA A 70 -0.22 5.69 9.28
CA ALA A 70 0.27 7.01 9.63
C ALA A 70 0.79 7.04 11.07
N TYR A 71 1.71 7.94 11.37
CA TYR A 71 2.25 8.13 12.71
C TYR A 71 2.72 9.56 12.97
N LYS A 72 2.79 9.95 14.23
CA LYS A 72 3.49 11.15 14.69
C LYS A 72 4.43 10.82 15.84
N LEU A 73 5.49 11.60 15.96
CA LEU A 73 6.55 11.43 16.96
C LEU A 73 6.38 12.49 18.04
N ARG A 74 6.67 12.13 19.30
CA ARG A 74 6.79 13.09 20.40
C ARG A 74 8.27 13.37 20.66
N TRP A 75 8.75 14.49 20.13
CA TRP A 75 10.14 14.94 20.27
C TRP A 75 10.50 15.35 21.69
N SER A 76 9.53 15.90 22.42
CA SER A 76 9.67 16.26 23.83
C SER A 76 8.31 16.26 24.51
N THR A 77 8.25 16.53 25.82
CA THR A 77 7.00 16.57 26.61
C THR A 77 5.92 17.49 26.02
N THR A 78 6.30 18.50 25.25
CA THR A 78 5.36 19.51 24.70
C THR A 78 5.41 19.64 23.18
N LEU A 79 6.22 18.82 22.50
CA LEU A 79 6.42 18.92 21.05
C LEU A 79 6.14 17.57 20.40
N ASP A 80 4.98 17.47 19.77
CA ASP A 80 4.67 16.43 18.80
C ASP A 80 5.04 16.92 17.39
N SER A 81 5.37 16.00 16.48
CA SER A 81 5.47 16.27 15.05
C SER A 81 4.09 16.38 14.39
N ASP A 82 4.08 16.84 13.14
CA ASP A 82 2.99 16.56 12.21
C ASP A 82 2.86 15.06 11.94
N TRP A 83 1.74 14.67 11.33
CA TRP A 83 1.53 13.30 10.87
C TRP A 83 2.40 12.96 9.65
N TYR A 84 3.10 11.84 9.75
CA TYR A 84 3.76 11.16 8.66
C TYR A 84 2.86 10.04 8.15
N VAL A 85 2.59 10.02 6.86
CA VAL A 85 1.86 8.96 6.16
C VAL A 85 2.88 8.06 5.47
N THR A 86 2.81 6.77 5.79
CA THR A 86 3.76 5.76 5.32
C THR A 86 3.85 5.77 3.79
N GLY A 87 5.04 6.06 3.26
CA GLY A 87 5.32 6.08 1.82
C GLY A 87 5.00 7.39 1.11
N ILE A 88 4.50 8.41 1.82
CA ILE A 88 4.15 9.71 1.23
C ILE A 88 5.12 10.81 1.70
N ASN A 89 5.13 11.09 3.00
CA ASN A 89 5.92 12.19 3.58
C ASN A 89 6.78 11.73 4.77
N ASP A 90 7.05 10.43 4.86
CA ASP A 90 7.67 9.81 6.02
C ASP A 90 9.15 9.48 5.84
N ILE A 91 9.83 10.11 4.87
CA ILE A 91 11.27 9.97 4.67
C ILE A 91 12.01 10.95 5.59
N ASN A 92 12.99 10.46 6.34
CA ASN A 92 13.87 11.30 7.13
C ASN A 92 14.80 12.08 6.18
N PRO A 93 14.75 13.43 6.19
CA PRO A 93 15.58 14.24 5.31
C PRO A 93 17.07 14.22 5.71
N ILE A 94 17.39 13.74 6.92
CA ILE A 94 18.75 13.65 7.43
C ILE A 94 19.32 12.27 7.11
N LEU A 95 20.37 12.26 6.27
CA LEU A 95 21.12 11.05 5.93
C LEU A 95 21.88 10.54 7.16
N HIS A 96 21.65 9.28 7.54
CA HIS A 96 22.42 8.64 8.61
C HIS A 96 23.76 8.11 8.07
N PRO A 97 24.89 8.31 8.76
CA PRO A 97 26.20 7.83 8.29
C PRO A 97 26.27 6.31 8.14
N GLU A 98 25.58 5.56 9.00
CA GLU A 98 25.64 4.09 9.01
C GLU A 98 24.48 3.42 8.26
N TYR A 99 23.31 4.07 8.21
CA TYR A 99 22.08 3.46 7.69
C TYR A 99 21.59 4.13 6.40
N GLY A 100 22.20 5.23 5.99
CA GLY A 100 21.78 6.00 4.82
C GLY A 100 20.41 6.65 5.01
N LEU A 101 19.61 6.61 3.94
CA LEU A 101 18.23 7.11 3.93
C LEU A 101 17.34 6.18 4.74
N ARG A 102 16.46 6.77 5.53
CA ARG A 102 15.54 6.05 6.41
C ARG A 102 14.21 6.75 6.49
N ARG A 103 13.20 6.06 7.02
CA ARG A 103 11.91 6.68 7.35
C ARG A 103 11.96 7.41 8.70
N MET A 104 10.99 8.27 8.95
CA MET A 104 10.79 8.97 10.22
C MET A 104 10.48 8.01 11.38
N TRP A 105 9.99 6.80 11.10
CA TRP A 105 9.78 5.77 12.12
C TRP A 105 11.08 5.30 12.79
N SER A 106 12.25 5.71 12.29
CA SER A 106 13.54 5.38 12.93
C SER A 106 13.65 5.96 14.34
N TYR A 107 12.86 6.99 14.62
CA TYR A 107 12.74 7.57 15.94
C TYR A 107 11.83 6.78 16.88
N PHE A 108 11.10 5.74 16.42
CA PHE A 108 10.34 4.84 17.30
C PHE A 108 11.25 4.14 18.32
N GLN A 109 12.52 3.94 17.97
CA GLN A 109 13.53 3.42 18.90
C GLN A 109 13.68 4.30 20.15
N THR A 110 13.56 5.63 20.03
CA THR A 110 13.99 6.58 21.07
C THR A 110 12.90 7.56 21.53
N HIS A 111 11.77 7.61 20.84
CA HIS A 111 10.70 8.57 21.11
C HIS A 111 9.35 7.87 21.26
N TYR A 112 8.53 8.44 22.13
CA TYR A 112 7.11 8.13 22.15
C TYR A 112 6.51 8.45 20.78
N HIS A 113 5.57 7.63 20.35
CA HIS A 113 4.95 7.79 19.06
C HIS A 113 3.48 7.38 19.11
N THR A 114 2.70 7.98 18.23
CA THR A 114 1.28 7.67 18.07
C THR A 114 1.10 7.15 16.66
N CYS A 115 0.52 5.95 16.52
CA CYS A 115 0.31 5.29 15.24
C CYS A 115 -1.18 5.10 14.98
N VAL A 116 -1.58 5.27 13.71
CA VAL A 116 -2.83 4.73 13.19
C VAL A 116 -2.51 3.36 12.59
N ILE A 117 -3.06 2.32 13.19
CA ILE A 117 -2.78 0.93 12.84
C ILE A 117 -4.03 0.31 12.27
N CYS A 118 -3.92 -0.31 11.10
CA CYS A 118 -4.99 -1.03 10.46
C CYS A 118 -4.76 -2.54 10.59
N LYS A 119 -5.76 -3.27 11.08
CA LYS A 119 -5.66 -4.74 11.15
C LYS A 119 -5.82 -5.30 9.75
N SER A 120 -4.73 -5.84 9.19
CA SER A 120 -4.73 -6.41 7.85
C SER A 120 -5.44 -7.77 7.85
N ASN A 121 -6.55 -7.89 7.12
CA ASN A 121 -7.17 -9.21 6.86
C ASN A 121 -6.35 -10.06 5.87
N LYS A 122 -5.27 -9.49 5.32
CA LYS A 122 -4.36 -10.17 4.38
C LYS A 122 -3.60 -11.33 5.03
N TYR A 123 -3.46 -11.31 6.35
CA TYR A 123 -2.74 -12.33 7.10
C TYR A 123 -3.69 -12.95 8.12
N LYS A 124 -4.51 -13.91 7.66
CA LYS A 124 -5.11 -14.88 8.58
C LYS A 124 -3.96 -15.68 9.19
N ILE A 125 -3.56 -15.33 10.41
CA ILE A 125 -2.58 -16.10 11.17
C ILE A 125 -3.17 -17.50 11.33
N ASN A 126 -2.62 -18.48 10.62
CA ASN A 126 -2.75 -19.86 11.05
C ASN A 126 -2.12 -19.90 12.44
N SER A 127 -2.85 -20.38 13.44
CA SER A 127 -2.55 -20.29 14.88
C SER A 127 -1.22 -20.93 15.35
N ASN A 128 -0.33 -21.28 14.43
CA ASN A 128 0.96 -21.92 14.66
C ASN A 128 2.16 -21.08 14.20
N ASP A 129 1.97 -19.95 13.50
CA ASP A 129 3.08 -19.05 13.17
C ASP A 129 3.34 -18.10 14.34
N THR A 130 4.16 -18.56 15.29
CA THR A 130 4.76 -17.71 16.33
C THR A 130 5.79 -16.77 15.71
N LYS A 131 5.29 -15.73 15.05
CA LYS A 131 5.88 -14.39 15.07
C LYS A 131 4.79 -13.37 14.77
N CYS A 132 3.72 -13.49 15.57
CA CYS A 132 2.74 -12.51 16.02
C CYS A 132 2.02 -13.13 17.24
#